data_AF-A0A3D3X114-F1
#
_entry.id   AF-A0A3D3X114-F1
#
_cell.length_a   1.000
_cell.length_b   1.000
_cell.length_c   1.000
_cell.angle_alpha   90.00
_cell.angle_beta   90.00
_cell.angle_gamma   90.00
#
_symmetry.space_group_name_H-M   'P 1'
#
loop_
_entity.id
_entity.type
_entity.pdbx_description
1 polymer ?
#
loop_
_entity_poly.entity_id
_entity_poly.type
_entity_poly.pdbx_seq_one_letter_code
_entity_poly.pdbx_strand_id
1 'polypeptide(L)'
;MPNIRSAKKRLRQSEKRRGLNRARKAALKRVVKQIREHIASGKKEEARLLLPQLAKAADKAAKRHAIHKNKASRVKSRWMKKVKAL
;
A
#
# COMPACT_ATOMS: atom_id res chain seq x y z
N MET A 1 -5.18 -23.02 21.37
CA MET A 1 -4.98 -21.96 22.39
C MET A 1 -3.49 -21.84 22.70
N PRO A 2 -2.97 -20.65 23.07
CA PRO A 2 -1.58 -20.54 23.48
C PRO A 2 -1.38 -21.21 24.85
N ASN A 3 -0.58 -22.29 24.90
CA ASN A 3 -0.35 -23.05 26.13
C ASN A 3 0.70 -22.39 27.06
N ILE A 4 1.49 -21.44 26.53
CA ILE A 4 2.56 -20.74 27.26
C ILE A 4 2.20 -19.25 27.37
N ARG A 5 2.49 -18.61 28.52
CA ARG A 5 2.22 -17.17 28.77
C ARG A 5 2.83 -16.27 27.70
N SER A 6 4.03 -16.59 27.23
CA SER A 6 4.73 -15.87 26.15
C SER A 6 3.95 -15.96 24.82
N ALA A 7 3.41 -17.12 24.49
CA ALA A 7 2.60 -17.34 23.30
C ALA A 7 1.28 -16.54 23.34
N LYS A 8 0.61 -16.47 24.50
CA LYS A 8 -0.59 -15.61 24.69
C LYS A 8 -0.26 -14.13 24.47
N LYS A 9 0.91 -13.66 24.92
CA LYS A 9 1.39 -12.30 24.65
C LYS A 9 1.67 -12.08 23.15
N ARG A 10 2.31 -13.04 22.48
CA ARG A 10 2.60 -12.97 21.04
C ARG A 10 1.32 -12.93 20.19
N LEU A 11 0.29 -13.69 20.55
CA LEU A 11 -1.00 -13.66 19.85
C LEU A 11 -1.61 -12.26 19.85
N ARG A 12 -1.76 -11.63 21.03
CA ARG A 12 -2.26 -10.25 21.16
C ARG A 12 -1.44 -9.23 20.36
N GLN A 13 -0.12 -9.36 20.38
CA GLN A 13 0.77 -8.50 19.59
C GLN A 13 0.56 -8.71 18.07
N SER A 14 0.38 -9.95 17.63
CA SER A 14 0.16 -10.31 16.23
C SER A 14 -1.14 -9.71 15.70
N GLU A 15 -2.24 -9.81 16.46
CA GLU A 15 -3.54 -9.26 16.08
C GLU A 15 -3.48 -7.74 15.91
N LYS A 16 -2.88 -7.02 16.87
CA LYS A 16 -2.67 -5.58 16.77
C LYS A 16 -1.85 -5.20 15.53
N ARG A 17 -0.74 -5.91 15.27
CA ARG A 17 0.10 -5.69 14.08
C ARG A 17 -0.66 -6.00 12.79
N ARG A 18 -1.48 -7.05 12.77
CA ARG A 18 -2.30 -7.46 11.62
C ARG A 18 -3.29 -6.37 11.24
N GLY A 19 -3.99 -5.78 12.22
CA GLY A 19 -4.93 -4.66 11.98
C GLY A 19 -4.24 -3.45 11.32
N LEU A 20 -3.14 -2.99 11.91
CA LEU A 20 -2.37 -1.85 11.39
C LEU A 20 -1.80 -2.12 9.99
N ASN A 21 -1.26 -3.31 9.75
CA ASN A 21 -0.69 -3.67 8.45
C ASN A 21 -1.78 -3.83 7.38
N ARG A 22 -2.97 -4.32 7.76
CA ARG A 22 -4.13 -4.38 6.85
C ARG A 22 -4.55 -2.99 6.41
N ALA A 23 -4.70 -2.04 7.33
CA ALA A 23 -5.07 -0.67 7.01
C ALA A 23 -4.07 0.00 6.06
N ARG A 24 -2.75 -0.13 6.31
CA ARG A 24 -1.71 0.42 5.43
C ARG A 24 -1.73 -0.20 4.03
N LYS A 25 -1.90 -1.53 3.93
CA LYS A 25 -2.02 -2.23 2.65
C LYS A 25 -3.30 -1.83 1.91
N ALA A 26 -4.41 -1.64 2.63
CA ALA A 26 -5.69 -1.21 2.06
C ALA A 26 -5.60 0.22 1.48
N ALA A 27 -4.97 1.15 2.20
CA ALA A 27 -4.75 2.51 1.71
C ALA A 27 -3.98 2.53 0.37
N LEU A 28 -2.90 1.75 0.27
CA LEU A 28 -2.15 1.60 -0.98
C LEU A 28 -3.02 0.99 -2.09
N LYS A 29 -3.78 -0.07 -1.80
CA LYS A 29 -4.68 -0.69 -2.78
C LYS A 29 -5.77 0.26 -3.28
N ARG A 30 -6.30 1.12 -2.41
CA ARG A 30 -7.34 2.11 -2.76
C ARG A 30 -6.82 3.10 -3.81
N VAL A 31 -5.67 3.72 -3.56
CA VAL A 31 -5.09 4.70 -4.51
C VAL A 31 -4.74 4.02 -5.84
N VAL A 32 -4.22 2.79 -5.79
CA VAL A 32 -3.97 2.00 -6.99
C VAL A 32 -5.26 1.74 -7.79
N LYS A 33 -6.36 1.42 -7.12
CA LYS A 33 -7.66 1.20 -7.76
C LYS A 33 -8.15 2.48 -8.45
N GLN A 34 -8.08 3.61 -7.77
CA GLN A 34 -8.47 4.91 -8.34
C GLN A 34 -7.65 5.25 -9.58
N ILE A 35 -6.31 5.13 -9.52
CA ILE A 35 -5.46 5.37 -10.70
C ILE A 35 -5.86 4.46 -11.86
N ARG A 36 -6.16 3.18 -11.59
CA ARG A 36 -6.60 2.24 -12.63
C ARG A 36 -7.93 2.67 -13.26
N GLU A 37 -8.88 3.19 -12.48
CA GLU A 37 -10.17 3.68 -12.94
C GLU A 37 -10.00 4.94 -13.82
N HIS A 38 -9.22 5.93 -13.39
CA HIS A 38 -8.97 7.14 -14.18
C HIS A 38 -8.24 6.86 -15.50
N ILE A 39 -7.31 5.88 -15.48
CA ILE A 39 -6.67 5.38 -16.70
C ILE A 39 -7.70 4.77 -17.65
N ALA A 40 -8.61 3.93 -17.13
CA ALA A 40 -9.64 3.28 -17.95
C ALA A 40 -10.64 4.29 -18.52
N SER A 41 -10.92 5.38 -17.81
CA SER A 41 -11.79 6.47 -18.27
C SER A 41 -11.09 7.51 -19.15
N GLY A 42 -9.81 7.31 -19.51
CA GLY A 42 -9.06 8.24 -20.37
C GLY A 42 -8.65 9.57 -19.72
N LYS A 43 -8.79 9.70 -18.39
CA LYS A 43 -8.57 10.95 -17.66
C LYS A 43 -7.13 11.07 -17.16
N LYS A 44 -6.24 11.45 -18.07
CA LYS A 44 -4.78 11.51 -17.85
C LYS A 44 -4.35 12.46 -16.72
N GLU A 45 -4.92 13.66 -16.68
CA GLU A 45 -4.57 14.66 -15.66
C GLU A 45 -5.01 14.24 -14.25
N GLU A 46 -6.21 13.68 -14.11
CA GLU A 46 -6.70 13.14 -12.82
C GLU A 46 -5.81 11.99 -12.32
N ALA A 47 -5.37 11.09 -13.22
CA ALA A 47 -4.44 10.03 -12.88
C ALA A 47 -3.06 10.57 -12.43
N ARG A 48 -2.59 11.67 -13.03
CA ARG A 48 -1.32 12.31 -12.68
C ARG A 48 -1.37 12.95 -11.29
N LEU A 49 -2.49 13.55 -10.91
CA LEU A 49 -2.71 14.13 -9.58
C LEU A 49 -2.71 13.08 -8.44
N LEU A 50 -3.00 11.82 -8.75
CA LEU A 50 -3.00 10.73 -7.75
C LEU A 50 -1.61 10.09 -7.55
N LEU A 51 -0.65 10.32 -8.45
CA LEU A 51 0.71 9.75 -8.33
C LEU A 51 1.45 10.17 -7.04
N PRO A 52 1.40 11.44 -6.59
CA PRO A 52 2.00 11.85 -5.31
C PRO A 52 1.36 11.12 -4.11
N GLN A 53 0.04 10.92 -4.15
CA GLN A 53 -0.68 10.20 -3.11
C GLN A 53 -0.28 8.71 -3.07
N LEU A 54 -0.10 8.10 -4.24
CA LEU A 54 0.39 6.73 -4.35
C LEU A 54 1.80 6.59 -3.77
N ALA A 55 2.71 7.52 -4.11
CA ALA A 55 4.07 7.53 -3.60
C ALA A 55 4.07 7.67 -2.06
N LYS A 56 3.31 8.62 -1.52
CA LYS A 56 3.14 8.83 -0.08
C LYS A 56 2.61 7.58 0.63
N ALA A 57 1.61 6.91 0.07
CA ALA A 57 1.05 5.69 0.64
C ALA A 57 2.06 4.52 0.62
N ALA A 58 2.80 4.36 -0.49
CA ALA A 58 3.82 3.32 -0.64
C ALA A 58 4.98 3.51 0.34
N ASP A 59 5.49 4.73 0.45
CA ASP A 59 6.64 5.02 1.31
C ASP A 59 6.28 4.94 2.80
N LYS A 60 5.06 5.38 3.19
CA LYS A 60 4.55 5.17 4.56
C LYS A 60 4.38 3.68 4.89
N ALA A 61 3.90 2.88 3.93
CA ALA A 61 3.74 1.44 4.12
C ALA A 61 5.11 0.73 4.24
N ALA A 62 6.12 1.20 3.50
CA ALA A 62 7.50 0.71 3.60
C ALA A 62 8.16 1.08 4.93
N LYS A 63 8.05 2.34 5.36
CA LYS A 63 8.61 2.85 6.62
C LYS A 63 8.13 2.06 7.85
N ARG A 64 6.90 1.52 7.80
CA ARG A 64 6.33 0.72 8.89
C ARG A 64 6.42 -0.80 8.65
N HIS A 65 7.27 -1.23 7.71
CA HIS A 65 7.50 -2.63 7.34
C HIS A 65 6.22 -3.41 6.96
N ALA A 66 5.16 -2.71 6.56
CA ALA A 66 3.94 -3.37 6.07
C ALA A 66 4.16 -3.94 4.65
N ILE A 67 5.07 -3.33 3.89
CA ILE A 67 5.61 -3.83 2.62
C ILE A 67 7.13 -3.65 2.60
N HIS A 68 7.83 -4.48 1.82
CA HIS A 68 9.28 -4.32 1.63
C HIS A 68 9.60 -3.08 0.78
N LYS A 69 10.77 -2.46 0.99
CA LYS A 69 11.23 -1.29 0.22
C LYS A 69 11.21 -1.54 -1.29
N ASN A 70 11.66 -2.72 -1.74
CA ASN A 70 11.64 -3.10 -3.15
C ASN A 70 10.21 -3.19 -3.72
N LYS A 71 9.23 -3.60 -2.89
CA LYS A 71 7.83 -3.62 -3.31
C LYS A 71 7.29 -2.20 -3.47
N ALA A 72 7.64 -1.28 -2.57
CA ALA A 72 7.28 0.13 -2.71
C ALA A 72 7.87 0.74 -3.99
N SER A 73 9.18 0.56 -4.23
CA SER A 73 9.84 1.04 -5.45
C SER A 73 9.22 0.46 -6.72
N ARG A 74 8.92 -0.85 -6.74
CA ARG A 74 8.26 -1.52 -7.87
C ARG A 74 6.87 -0.97 -8.14
N VAL A 75 6.09 -0.69 -7.10
CA VAL A 75 4.75 -0.08 -7.26
C VAL A 75 4.87 1.32 -7.85
N LYS A 76 5.75 2.17 -7.29
CA LYS A 76 5.98 3.52 -7.82
C LYS A 76 6.38 3.50 -9.30
N SER A 77 7.40 2.71 -9.64
CA SER A 77 7.90 2.60 -11.01
C SER A 77 6.82 2.13 -12.00
N ARG A 78 6.06 1.08 -11.67
CA ARG A 78 5.02 0.53 -12.56
C ARG A 78 3.91 1.53 -12.87
N TRP A 79 3.41 2.24 -11.86
CA TRP A 79 2.31 3.18 -12.06
C TRP A 79 2.74 4.47 -12.74
N MET A 80 3.95 4.97 -12.42
CA MET A 80 4.53 6.11 -13.15
C MET A 80 4.71 5.79 -14.63
N LYS A 81 5.24 4.60 -14.97
CA LYS A 81 5.37 4.18 -16.37
C LYS A 81 4.03 4.08 -17.08
N LYS A 82 3.00 3.53 -16.42
CA LYS A 82 1.66 3.42 -17.00
C LYS A 82 1.02 4.78 -17.28
N VAL A 83 1.10 5.71 -16.32
CA VAL A 83 0.53 7.06 -16.51
C VAL A 83 1.32 7.86 -17.55
N LYS A 84 2.62 7.62 -17.71
CA LYS A 84 3.44 8.24 -18.76
C LYS A 84 3.15 7.68 -20.16
N ALA A 85 2.78 6.41 -20.26
CA ALA A 85 2.53 5.72 -21.53
C ALA A 85 1.12 5.97 -22.11
N LEU A 86 0.17 6.40 -21.27
CA LEU A 86 -1.03 7.12 -21.70
C LEU A 86 -0.66 8.54 -22.08
#